data_AF-A0A9P8PCI4-F1
#
_entry.id   AF-A0A9P8PCI4-F1
#
_cell.length_a   1.000
_cell.length_b   1.000
_cell.length_c   1.000
_cell.angle_alpha   90.00
_cell.angle_beta   90.00
_cell.angle_gamma   90.00
#
_symmetry.space_group_name_H-M   'P 1'
#
loop_
_entity.id
_entity.type
_entity.pdbx_description
1 polymer ?
#
loop_
_entity_poly.entity_id
_entity_poly.type
_entity_poly.pdbx_seq_one_letter_code
_entity_poly.pdbx_strand_id
1 'polypeptide(L)'
;MFGYKLFGNNGQELYSTPREFHVKAREDIQRHLQKLQDKKTAKSTEQAQPVPEQEASLTYGSSPLRRAITVSSQDSSDETSIDSEPVQLQRRQTMESAESSLFTQLSQIYSNTTLPTQVSDVPVAHSDQISLAEALPRDFRDYYSPDLQTPRFPNGRPLFTKRNLRDWELNDIRSLLIVDSVRPEWKGKSPLIRLPYVPVTLKIQVLPLDAPDAQYVETLANSDIYEESRFDIEFRQKTANYIVQQARQRHASQFQHQTFMKYEWRNIVENYLLNLAIENQCRYEFKQKVSGLKKAKNQGIRGDEVLYKKVLKNRIELTDEVKFQIWQEVQKSVYKSLESA
;
A
#
# COMPACT_ATOMS: atom_id res chain seq x y z
N MET A 1 31.59 -14.57 -20.96
CA MET A 1 31.42 -13.55 -22.04
C MET A 1 30.34 -14.05 -23.00
N PHE A 2 29.06 -13.89 -22.64
CA PHE A 2 27.92 -14.22 -23.50
C PHE A 2 26.84 -13.15 -23.30
N GLY A 3 26.76 -12.22 -24.25
CA GLY A 3 25.70 -11.21 -24.29
C GLY A 3 24.60 -11.67 -25.25
N TYR A 4 23.36 -11.69 -24.78
CA TYR A 4 22.20 -11.87 -25.65
C TYR A 4 21.76 -10.51 -26.19
N LYS A 5 22.01 -10.29 -27.48
CA LYS A 5 21.37 -9.25 -28.28
C LYS A 5 19.94 -9.71 -28.59
N LEU A 6 18.94 -8.96 -28.10
CA LEU A 6 17.51 -9.24 -28.32
C LEU A 6 16.86 -8.32 -29.37
N PHE A 7 17.64 -7.75 -30.29
CA PHE A 7 17.10 -6.97 -31.40
C PHE A 7 17.76 -7.37 -32.71
N GLY A 8 16.95 -7.74 -33.70
CA GLY A 8 17.40 -7.92 -35.08
C GLY A 8 17.63 -6.56 -35.74
N ASN A 9 18.72 -6.41 -36.49
CA ASN A 9 19.19 -5.15 -37.08
C ASN A 9 18.25 -4.49 -38.13
N ASN A 10 17.08 -5.06 -38.43
CA ASN A 10 16.25 -4.64 -39.56
C ASN A 10 14.83 -4.17 -39.18
N GLY A 11 14.53 -3.96 -37.89
CA GLY A 11 13.24 -3.38 -37.47
C GLY A 11 11.99 -4.22 -37.81
N GLN A 12 12.14 -5.49 -38.17
CA GLN A 12 11.01 -6.41 -38.35
C GLN A 12 10.76 -7.18 -37.05
N GLU A 13 9.54 -7.07 -36.53
CA GLU A 13 9.05 -7.85 -35.39
C GLU A 13 9.11 -9.35 -35.71
N LEU A 14 9.96 -10.10 -35.00
CA LEU A 14 10.14 -11.54 -35.23
C LEU A 14 9.01 -12.41 -34.64
N TYR A 15 8.03 -11.82 -33.97
CA TYR A 15 6.91 -12.55 -33.38
C TYR A 15 5.62 -12.23 -34.11
N SER A 16 5.47 -12.79 -35.30
CA SER A 16 4.15 -12.96 -35.90
C SER A 16 3.40 -14.00 -35.07
N THR A 17 2.45 -13.54 -34.27
CA THR A 17 1.59 -14.42 -33.46
C THR A 17 0.94 -15.45 -34.39
N PRO A 18 1.06 -16.77 -34.13
CA PRO A 18 0.52 -17.77 -35.04
C PRO A 18 -0.97 -17.54 -35.31
N ARG A 19 -1.38 -17.68 -36.58
CA ARG A 19 -2.74 -17.33 -37.06
C ARG A 19 -3.86 -17.97 -36.23
N GLU A 20 -3.58 -19.14 -35.67
CA GLU A 20 -4.46 -19.91 -34.77
C GLU A 20 -4.85 -19.12 -33.50
N PHE A 21 -3.94 -18.34 -32.93
CA PHE A 21 -4.22 -17.51 -31.76
C PHE A 21 -5.15 -16.34 -32.10
N HIS A 22 -5.00 -15.75 -33.28
CA HIS A 22 -5.91 -14.69 -33.75
C HIS A 22 -7.33 -15.22 -34.01
N VAL A 23 -7.45 -16.44 -34.56
CA VAL A 23 -8.74 -17.10 -34.77
C VAL A 23 -9.40 -17.41 -33.43
N LYS A 24 -8.65 -18.03 -32.50
CA LYS A 24 -9.15 -18.38 -31.17
C LYS A 24 -9.58 -17.15 -30.35
N ALA A 25 -8.81 -16.07 -30.41
CA ALA A 25 -9.17 -14.81 -29.75
C ALA A 25 -10.49 -14.22 -30.30
N ARG A 26 -10.70 -14.29 -31.63
CA ARG A 26 -11.97 -13.84 -32.24
C ARG A 26 -13.15 -14.69 -31.81
N GLU A 27 -12.99 -16.00 -31.76
CA GLU A 27 -14.04 -16.93 -31.30
C GLU A 27 -14.40 -16.71 -29.82
N ASP A 28 -13.41 -16.47 -28.96
CA ASP A 28 -13.65 -16.20 -27.54
C ASP A 28 -14.39 -14.87 -27.34
N ILE A 29 -14.04 -13.83 -28.11
CA ILE A 29 -14.77 -12.55 -28.10
C ILE A 29 -16.22 -12.73 -28.55
N GLN A 30 -16.45 -13.48 -29.64
CA GLN A 30 -17.82 -13.75 -30.12
C GLN A 30 -18.65 -14.54 -29.09
N ARG A 31 -18.06 -15.58 -28.47
CA ARG A 31 -18.73 -16.32 -27.39
C ARG A 31 -19.04 -15.43 -26.19
N HIS A 32 -18.19 -14.46 -25.86
CA HIS A 32 -18.44 -13.52 -24.78
C HIS A 32 -19.59 -12.55 -25.10
N LEU A 33 -19.62 -12.00 -26.31
CA LEU A 33 -20.69 -11.09 -26.76
C LEU A 33 -22.05 -11.78 -26.82
N GLN A 34 -22.10 -13.03 -27.28
CA GLN A 34 -23.33 -13.81 -27.33
C GLN A 34 -23.90 -14.05 -25.93
N LYS A 35 -23.04 -14.41 -24.96
CA LYS A 35 -23.45 -14.54 -23.54
C LYS A 35 -23.99 -13.25 -22.94
N LEU A 36 -23.50 -12.08 -23.37
CA LEU A 36 -24.02 -10.79 -22.92
C LEU A 36 -25.39 -10.47 -23.53
N GLN A 37 -25.62 -10.85 -24.79
CA GLN A 37 -26.91 -10.70 -25.44
C GLN A 37 -27.97 -11.62 -24.82
N ASP A 38 -27.63 -12.88 -24.57
CA ASP A 38 -28.53 -13.86 -23.92
C ASP A 38 -28.92 -13.43 -22.51
N LYS A 39 -27.99 -12.83 -21.75
CA LYS A 39 -28.29 -12.24 -20.43
C LYS A 39 -29.20 -11.02 -20.51
N LYS A 40 -29.17 -10.28 -21.63
CA LYS A 40 -30.01 -9.09 -21.83
C LYS A 40 -31.43 -9.47 -22.20
N THR A 41 -31.61 -10.50 -23.05
CA THR A 41 -32.93 -11.03 -23.43
C THR A 41 -33.60 -11.83 -22.32
N ALA A 42 -32.84 -12.57 -21.50
CA ALA A 42 -33.39 -13.29 -20.34
C ALA A 42 -33.96 -12.36 -19.25
N LYS A 43 -33.56 -11.08 -19.23
CA LYS A 43 -34.05 -10.07 -18.28
C LYS A 43 -35.31 -9.33 -18.75
N SER A 44 -35.81 -9.60 -19.96
CA SER A 44 -36.94 -8.87 -20.56
C SER A 44 -38.29 -9.60 -20.50
N THR A 45 -38.34 -10.82 -19.94
CA THR A 45 -39.55 -11.68 -20.00
C THR A 45 -40.17 -11.97 -18.62
N GLU A 46 -39.64 -11.42 -17.52
CA GLU A 46 -40.31 -11.50 -16.20
C GLU A 46 -41.09 -10.23 -15.88
N GLN A 47 -42.34 -10.47 -15.49
CA GLN A 47 -43.46 -9.53 -15.41
C GLN A 47 -43.31 -8.43 -14.37
N ALA A 48 -43.97 -7.32 -14.67
CA ALA A 48 -44.16 -6.15 -13.82
C ALA A 48 -44.79 -6.50 -12.46
N GLN A 49 -44.06 -6.20 -11.39
CA GLN A 49 -44.62 -5.90 -10.07
C GLN A 49 -44.11 -4.52 -9.60
N PRO A 50 -44.92 -3.74 -8.88
CA PRO A 50 -44.52 -2.43 -8.38
C PRO A 50 -43.57 -2.63 -7.19
N VAL A 51 -42.31 -2.24 -7.36
CA VAL A 51 -41.30 -2.23 -6.30
C VAL A 51 -41.31 -0.84 -5.63
N PRO A 52 -41.26 -0.75 -4.29
CA PRO A 52 -41.21 0.54 -3.58
C PRO A 52 -39.89 1.25 -3.89
N GLU A 53 -39.90 2.59 -3.84
CA GLU A 53 -38.71 3.44 -3.86
C GLU A 53 -37.67 2.93 -2.86
N GLN A 54 -36.70 2.16 -3.35
CA GLN A 54 -35.45 1.93 -2.67
C GLN A 54 -34.53 3.06 -3.06
N GLU A 55 -34.35 4.00 -2.13
CA GLU A 55 -33.24 4.95 -2.16
C GLU A 55 -31.97 4.18 -2.48
N ALA A 56 -31.28 4.61 -3.54
CA ALA A 56 -29.99 4.07 -3.91
C ALA A 56 -29.01 4.37 -2.76
N SER A 57 -28.89 3.43 -1.82
CA SER A 57 -27.88 3.52 -0.77
C SER A 57 -26.51 3.44 -1.44
N LEU A 58 -25.91 4.61 -1.65
CA LEU A 58 -24.56 4.81 -2.14
C LEU A 58 -23.62 4.15 -1.13
N THR A 59 -23.16 2.94 -1.43
CA THR A 59 -22.20 2.23 -0.58
C THR A 59 -20.81 2.83 -0.76
N TYR A 60 -20.60 4.03 -0.22
CA TYR A 60 -19.28 4.64 -0.04
C TYR A 60 -18.55 3.87 1.07
N GLY A 61 -17.82 2.83 0.68
CA GLY A 61 -17.18 1.93 1.63
C GLY A 61 -16.76 0.58 1.06
N SER A 62 -16.88 0.34 -0.26
CA SER A 62 -16.21 -0.80 -0.90
C SER A 62 -14.70 -0.57 -0.88
N SER A 63 -14.12 -0.99 0.24
CA SER A 63 -12.70 -1.08 0.52
C SER A 63 -11.96 -1.55 -0.76
N PRO A 64 -10.94 -0.82 -1.25
CA PRO A 64 -10.21 -1.19 -2.47
C PRO A 64 -9.37 -2.47 -2.34
N LEU A 65 -9.57 -3.27 -1.29
CA LEU A 65 -9.04 -4.61 -1.10
C LEU A 65 -9.25 -5.55 -2.30
N ARG A 66 -10.23 -5.30 -3.18
CA ARG A 66 -10.44 -6.13 -4.37
C ARG A 66 -9.56 -5.80 -5.59
N ARG A 67 -8.80 -4.68 -5.60
CA ARG A 67 -7.90 -4.33 -6.72
C ARG A 67 -6.66 -3.52 -6.29
N ALA A 68 -6.05 -3.85 -5.15
CA ALA A 68 -4.69 -3.39 -4.91
C ALA A 68 -3.78 -4.06 -5.96
N ILE A 69 -3.02 -3.24 -6.70
CA ILE A 69 -2.28 -3.71 -7.87
C ILE A 69 -1.09 -4.53 -7.38
N THR A 70 -1.02 -5.79 -7.83
CA THR A 70 0.27 -6.46 -7.98
C THR A 70 0.98 -5.81 -9.17
N VAL A 71 1.65 -4.67 -8.96
CA VAL A 71 2.57 -4.14 -9.99
C VAL A 71 3.68 -5.17 -10.05
N SER A 72 3.61 -6.07 -11.03
CA SER A 72 4.62 -7.10 -11.26
C SER A 72 5.92 -6.38 -11.57
N SER A 73 6.71 -6.16 -10.51
CA SER A 73 8.07 -5.62 -10.57
C SER A 73 8.97 -6.74 -11.08
N GLN A 74 8.78 -7.14 -12.33
CA GLN A 74 9.71 -7.96 -13.10
C GLN A 74 10.55 -6.99 -13.94
N ASP A 75 11.43 -6.23 -13.29
CA ASP A 75 12.64 -5.66 -13.90
C ASP A 75 13.38 -4.83 -12.85
N SER A 76 14.28 -5.48 -12.12
CA SER A 76 15.45 -4.84 -11.52
C SER A 76 16.32 -5.97 -10.97
N SER A 77 17.34 -6.34 -11.75
CA SER A 77 18.38 -7.29 -11.33
C SER A 77 19.66 -6.49 -11.10
N ASP A 78 19.82 -6.00 -9.87
CA ASP A 78 21.13 -5.55 -9.38
C ASP A 78 21.81 -6.72 -8.67
N GLU A 79 22.67 -7.43 -9.42
CA GLU A 79 23.70 -8.27 -8.86
C GLU A 79 24.85 -7.39 -8.35
N THR A 80 25.06 -7.36 -7.04
CA THR A 80 26.37 -7.01 -6.48
C THR A 80 27.01 -8.28 -5.93
N SER A 81 28.00 -8.75 -6.69
CA SER A 81 28.97 -9.76 -6.33
C SER A 81 29.84 -9.25 -5.18
N ILE A 82 29.92 -10.03 -4.09
CA ILE A 82 31.01 -9.88 -3.10
C ILE A 82 31.52 -11.27 -2.77
N ASP A 83 32.78 -11.46 -3.12
CA ASP A 83 33.61 -12.63 -2.86
C ASP A 83 33.73 -12.92 -1.36
N SER A 84 33.85 -14.21 -1.05
CA SER A 84 33.97 -14.73 0.31
C SER A 84 35.43 -14.88 0.72
N GLU A 85 35.80 -14.34 1.89
CA GLU A 85 36.95 -14.76 2.69
C GLU A 85 36.49 -14.92 4.16
N PRO A 86 36.97 -15.93 4.92
CA PRO A 86 36.34 -16.35 6.16
C PRO A 86 36.98 -15.65 7.36
N VAL A 87 36.27 -14.71 7.97
CA VAL A 87 36.65 -14.16 9.29
C VAL A 87 35.85 -14.88 10.37
N GLN A 88 36.55 -15.67 11.19
CA GLN A 88 36.03 -16.17 12.46
C GLN A 88 35.75 -14.97 13.38
N LEU A 89 34.47 -14.68 13.65
CA LEU A 89 34.07 -13.74 14.68
C LEU A 89 33.10 -14.39 15.67
N GLN A 90 33.60 -14.44 16.90
CA GLN A 90 32.93 -14.80 18.13
C GLN A 90 31.52 -14.22 18.22
N ARG A 91 30.57 -15.13 18.45
CA ARG A 91 29.19 -14.88 18.82
C ARG A 91 29.12 -14.04 20.09
N ARG A 92 28.87 -12.74 19.96
CA ARG A 92 28.29 -11.91 21.03
C ARG A 92 26.79 -11.84 20.80
N GLN A 93 26.04 -12.53 21.66
CA GLN A 93 24.61 -12.29 21.83
C GLN A 93 24.45 -10.93 22.50
N THR A 94 23.97 -9.92 21.77
CA THR A 94 23.50 -8.66 22.35
C THR A 94 22.03 -8.48 21.99
N MET A 95 21.25 -8.54 23.06
CA MET A 95 19.82 -8.36 23.30
C MET A 95 19.01 -7.51 22.28
N GLU A 96 17.89 -8.08 21.84
CA GLU A 96 16.78 -7.50 21.06
C GLU A 96 15.90 -6.50 21.86
N SER A 97 16.46 -5.69 22.77
CA SER A 97 15.65 -4.89 23.71
C SER A 97 15.47 -3.40 23.36
N ALA A 98 16.05 -2.89 22.27
CA ALA A 98 16.01 -1.44 21.98
C ALA A 98 14.92 -1.02 20.98
N GLU A 99 14.48 -1.91 20.07
CA GLU A 99 13.47 -1.58 19.05
C GLU A 99 12.04 -1.55 19.60
N SER A 100 11.78 -2.26 20.71
CA SER A 100 10.46 -2.31 21.35
C SER A 100 10.07 -1.00 22.05
N SER A 101 11.04 -0.20 22.50
CA SER A 101 10.77 1.03 23.27
C SER A 101 10.30 2.21 22.41
N LEU A 102 10.87 2.36 21.21
CA LEU A 102 10.55 3.45 20.28
C LEU A 102 9.13 3.32 19.73
N PHE A 103 8.76 2.11 19.33
CA PHE A 103 7.42 1.82 18.83
C PHE A 103 6.38 2.04 19.93
N THR A 104 6.61 1.52 21.14
CA THR A 104 5.69 1.67 22.27
C THR A 104 5.37 3.14 22.58
N GLN A 105 6.34 4.06 22.47
CA GLN A 105 6.10 5.49 22.70
C GLN A 105 5.28 6.15 21.59
N LEU A 106 5.53 5.81 20.32
CA LEU A 106 4.68 6.27 19.21
C LEU A 106 3.27 5.70 19.32
N SER A 107 3.13 4.41 19.69
CA SER A 107 1.85 3.77 19.97
C SER A 107 1.12 4.47 21.13
N GLN A 108 1.83 4.90 22.17
CA GLN A 108 1.26 5.66 23.29
C GLN A 108 0.78 7.04 22.85
N ILE A 109 1.57 7.79 22.09
CA ILE A 109 1.15 9.10 21.55
C ILE A 109 -0.05 8.92 20.61
N TYR A 110 -0.02 7.90 19.76
CA TYR A 110 -1.11 7.53 18.87
C TYR A 110 -2.39 7.15 19.62
N SER A 111 -2.27 6.36 20.69
CA SER A 111 -3.39 6.00 21.57
C SER A 111 -3.92 7.19 22.35
N ASN A 112 -3.05 8.10 22.79
CA ASN A 112 -3.43 9.33 23.47
C ASN A 112 -4.10 10.34 22.52
N THR A 113 -3.83 10.27 21.22
CA THR A 113 -4.55 11.05 20.20
C THR A 113 -5.99 10.52 19.99
N THR A 114 -6.28 9.28 20.40
CA THR A 114 -7.64 8.70 20.37
C THR A 114 -8.46 8.96 21.64
N LEU A 115 -7.85 9.56 22.68
CA LEU A 115 -8.52 9.93 23.92
C LEU A 115 -8.46 11.45 24.11
N PRO A 116 -9.54 12.10 24.60
CA PRO A 116 -9.53 13.53 24.86
C PRO A 116 -8.57 13.81 26.04
N THR A 117 -7.36 14.27 25.72
CA THR A 117 -6.41 14.74 26.73
C THR A 117 -6.75 16.19 27.05
N GLN A 118 -7.12 16.48 28.30
CA GLN A 118 -7.26 17.86 28.77
C GLN A 118 -5.86 18.48 28.87
N VAL A 119 -5.61 19.48 28.03
CA VAL A 119 -4.34 20.21 28.03
C VAL A 119 -4.49 21.38 29.00
N SER A 120 -3.63 21.45 30.01
CA SER A 120 -3.46 22.68 30.79
C SER A 120 -2.83 23.74 29.88
N ASP A 121 -3.52 24.88 29.71
CA ASP A 121 -3.04 26.04 28.97
C ASP A 121 -1.77 26.59 29.61
N VAL A 122 -0.61 26.17 29.11
CA VAL A 122 0.65 26.88 29.32
C VAL A 122 0.92 27.66 28.02
N PRO A 123 1.11 28.99 28.07
CA PRO A 123 1.39 29.78 26.88
C PRO A 123 2.75 29.38 26.31
N VAL A 124 2.74 28.62 25.20
CA VAL A 124 3.96 28.18 24.52
C VAL A 124 4.54 29.35 23.73
N ALA A 125 5.73 29.78 24.17
CA ALA A 125 6.54 30.79 23.52
C ALA A 125 7.03 30.34 22.14
N HIS A 126 6.74 31.15 21.11
CA HIS A 126 7.55 31.52 19.93
C HIS A 126 8.54 30.53 19.26
N SER A 127 8.41 29.20 19.38
CA SER A 127 9.27 28.29 18.64
C SER A 127 8.67 27.92 17.29
N ASP A 128 9.49 27.97 16.23
CA ASP A 128 9.27 27.31 14.91
C ASP A 128 9.09 25.77 15.01
N GLN A 129 8.89 25.26 16.23
CA GLN A 129 8.78 23.87 16.59
C GLN A 129 7.48 23.63 17.35
N ILE A 130 6.81 22.54 17.00
CA ILE A 130 5.60 22.06 17.69
C ILE A 130 5.79 20.61 18.12
N SER A 131 5.03 20.19 19.12
CA SER A 131 4.97 18.78 19.50
C SER A 131 4.20 17.95 18.47
N LEU A 132 4.45 16.64 18.43
CA LEU A 132 3.70 15.73 17.54
C LEU A 132 2.19 15.76 17.83
N ALA A 133 1.79 15.88 19.11
CA ALA A 133 0.38 15.93 19.50
C ALA A 133 -0.35 17.20 19.02
N GLU A 134 0.38 18.31 18.84
CA GLU A 134 -0.16 19.54 18.23
C GLU A 134 -0.24 19.42 16.70
N ALA A 135 0.70 18.71 16.09
CA ALA A 135 0.73 18.49 14.64
C ALA A 135 -0.41 17.57 14.17
N LEU A 136 -0.77 16.54 14.95
CA LEU A 136 -1.75 15.54 14.53
C LEU A 136 -3.21 16.06 14.59
N PRO A 137 -4.11 15.58 13.70
CA PRO A 137 -5.54 15.86 13.79
C PRO A 137 -6.14 15.31 15.08
N ARG A 138 -7.04 16.09 15.70
CA ARG A 138 -7.77 15.70 16.92
C ARG A 138 -9.20 15.22 16.64
N ASP A 139 -9.77 15.65 15.52
CA ASP A 139 -11.07 15.21 15.02
C ASP A 139 -10.88 14.66 13.60
N PHE A 140 -11.57 13.56 13.33
CA PHE A 140 -11.51 12.80 12.09
C PHE A 140 -12.86 12.72 11.38
N ARG A 141 -13.89 13.42 11.88
CA ARG A 141 -15.24 13.35 11.30
C ARG A 141 -15.31 13.81 9.84
N ASP A 142 -14.47 14.76 9.45
CA ASP A 142 -14.36 15.30 8.08
C ASP A 142 -13.40 14.49 7.19
N TYR A 143 -12.65 13.55 7.76
CA TYR A 143 -11.69 12.68 7.04
C TYR A 143 -12.35 11.48 6.39
N TYR A 144 -13.58 11.15 6.80
CA TYR A 144 -14.33 10.00 6.30
C TYR A 144 -15.72 10.45 5.87
N SER A 145 -16.27 9.78 4.85
CA SER A 145 -17.63 10.10 4.39
C SER A 145 -18.63 9.98 5.55
N PRO A 146 -19.62 10.88 5.64
CA PRO A 146 -20.69 10.80 6.63
C PRO A 146 -21.49 9.49 6.50
N ASP A 147 -21.56 8.93 5.29
CA ASP A 147 -22.31 7.69 5.01
C ASP A 147 -21.54 6.44 5.45
N LEU A 148 -20.27 6.57 5.86
CA LEU A 148 -19.45 5.44 6.28
C LEU A 148 -19.88 4.96 7.67
N GLN A 149 -20.77 3.96 7.68
CA GLN A 149 -21.24 3.27 8.87
C GLN A 149 -20.21 2.22 9.33
N THR A 150 -19.26 2.65 10.15
CA THR A 150 -18.28 1.76 10.78
C THR A 150 -18.08 2.15 12.25
N PRO A 151 -17.69 1.21 13.12
CA PRO A 151 -17.26 1.54 14.48
C PRO A 151 -16.11 2.54 14.47
N ARG A 152 -16.15 3.53 15.38
CA ARG A 152 -15.19 4.64 15.45
C ARG A 152 -14.65 4.80 16.86
N PHE A 153 -13.41 5.29 16.96
CA PHE A 153 -12.84 5.81 18.20
C PHE A 153 -13.55 7.11 18.62
N PRO A 154 -13.38 7.56 19.89
CA PRO A 154 -13.98 8.82 20.38
C PRO A 154 -13.64 10.06 19.53
N ASN A 155 -12.46 10.07 18.90
CA ASN A 155 -12.02 11.14 18.00
C ASN A 155 -12.62 11.06 16.57
N GLY A 156 -13.56 10.13 16.32
CA GLY A 156 -14.23 9.96 15.03
C GLY A 156 -13.51 9.07 14.02
N ARG A 157 -12.28 8.61 14.33
CA ARG A 157 -11.48 7.78 13.44
C ARG A 157 -12.03 6.33 13.39
N PRO A 158 -12.24 5.72 12.21
CA PRO A 158 -12.72 4.35 12.11
C PRO A 158 -11.76 3.31 12.69
N LEU A 159 -12.29 2.25 13.31
CA LEU A 159 -11.48 1.20 13.92
C LEU A 159 -10.58 0.46 12.90
N PHE A 160 -11.05 0.26 11.66
CA PHE A 160 -10.33 -0.46 10.60
C PHE A 160 -9.03 0.23 10.13
N THR A 161 -8.80 1.47 10.58
CA THR A 161 -7.58 2.22 10.25
C THR A 161 -6.37 1.72 11.05
N LYS A 162 -6.59 0.96 12.13
CA LYS A 162 -5.53 0.18 12.79
C LYS A 162 -5.35 -1.14 12.04
N ARG A 163 -4.13 -1.44 11.62
CA ARG A 163 -3.81 -2.67 10.91
C ARG A 163 -2.56 -3.32 11.48
N ASN A 164 -2.56 -4.66 11.48
CA ASN A 164 -1.38 -5.44 11.84
C ASN A 164 -0.48 -5.64 10.61
N LEU A 165 0.02 -4.54 10.05
CA LEU A 165 0.98 -4.54 8.95
C LEU A 165 2.33 -4.06 9.47
N ARG A 166 3.41 -4.59 8.91
CA ARG A 166 4.78 -4.21 9.27
C ARG A 166 4.97 -2.69 9.16
N ASP A 167 5.50 -2.09 10.22
CA ASP A 167 5.81 -0.66 10.34
C ASP A 167 4.58 0.26 10.13
N TRP A 168 3.36 -0.25 10.32
CA TRP A 168 2.10 0.49 10.05
C TRP A 168 1.97 1.77 10.87
N GLU A 169 2.19 1.72 12.18
CA GLU A 169 1.88 2.86 13.07
C GLU A 169 2.71 4.11 12.76
N LEU A 170 4.02 3.94 12.52
CA LEU A 170 4.89 5.06 12.14
C LEU A 170 4.44 5.69 10.82
N ASN A 171 4.08 4.85 9.86
CA ASN A 171 3.70 5.31 8.52
C ASN A 171 2.28 5.87 8.47
N ASP A 172 1.41 5.39 9.34
CA ASP A 172 0.11 6.02 9.57
C ASP A 172 0.29 7.42 10.18
N ILE A 173 1.18 7.61 11.15
CA ILE A 173 1.53 8.95 11.67
C ILE A 173 2.05 9.84 10.53
N ARG A 174 2.99 9.37 9.71
CA ARG A 174 3.48 10.13 8.54
C ARG A 174 2.36 10.50 7.58
N SER A 175 1.39 9.61 7.35
CA SER A 175 0.22 9.88 6.52
C SER A 175 -0.71 10.97 7.09
N LEU A 176 -0.76 11.13 8.42
CA LEU A 176 -1.54 12.16 9.10
C LEU A 176 -0.88 13.54 9.05
N LEU A 177 0.43 13.58 8.79
CA LEU A 177 1.21 14.81 8.64
C LEU A 177 1.18 15.36 7.20
N ILE A 178 0.59 14.62 6.27
CA ILE A 178 0.13 15.17 4.99
C ILE A 178 -1.20 15.88 5.28
N VAL A 179 -1.25 17.19 5.09
CA VAL A 179 -2.41 18.05 5.40
C VAL A 179 -2.91 18.77 4.16
N ASP A 180 -4.21 19.10 4.11
CA ASP A 180 -4.81 19.79 2.97
C ASP A 180 -4.39 21.26 2.86
N SER A 181 -4.11 21.90 3.99
CA SER A 181 -3.76 23.33 4.06
C SER A 181 -2.83 23.61 5.24
N VAL A 182 -2.05 24.69 5.14
CA VAL A 182 -1.27 25.19 6.28
C VAL A 182 -2.24 25.70 7.33
N ARG A 183 -2.15 25.18 8.55
CA ARG A 183 -3.06 25.60 9.61
C ARG A 183 -2.82 27.07 10.00
N PRO A 184 -3.87 27.86 10.30
CA PRO A 184 -3.71 29.27 10.66
C PRO A 184 -2.76 29.50 11.84
N GLU A 185 -2.77 28.60 12.82
CA GLU A 185 -1.87 28.63 13.99
C GLU A 185 -0.38 28.52 13.62
N TRP A 186 -0.05 28.01 12.42
CA TRP A 186 1.32 27.89 11.92
C TRP A 186 1.83 29.14 11.21
N LYS A 187 1.03 30.23 11.18
CA LYS A 187 1.44 31.56 10.66
C LYS A 187 2.03 31.50 9.24
N GLY A 188 1.49 30.62 8.40
CA GLY A 188 1.90 30.49 7.00
C GLY A 188 3.16 29.65 6.74
N LYS A 189 3.79 29.05 7.76
CA LYS A 189 4.98 28.20 7.61
C LYS A 189 4.81 26.87 8.35
N SER A 190 5.09 25.74 7.68
CA SER A 190 5.07 24.42 8.32
C SER A 190 6.14 24.33 9.43
N PRO A 191 5.75 24.09 10.69
CA PRO A 191 6.69 24.00 11.80
C PRO A 191 7.45 22.68 11.78
N LEU A 192 8.58 22.65 12.48
CA LEU A 192 9.35 21.43 12.71
C LEU A 192 8.73 20.63 13.87
N ILE A 193 8.63 19.32 13.71
CA ILE A 193 8.09 18.47 14.78
C ILE A 193 9.21 18.11 15.75
N ARG A 194 9.06 18.53 17.01
CA ARG A 194 10.01 18.20 18.08
C ARG A 194 9.70 16.81 18.62
N LEU A 195 10.63 15.88 18.42
CA LEU A 195 10.59 14.55 19.02
C LEU A 195 11.65 14.48 20.13
N PRO A 196 11.25 14.24 21.39
CA PRO A 196 12.18 14.32 22.51
C PRO A 196 13.22 13.18 22.55
N TYR A 197 12.94 12.03 21.92
CA TYR A 197 13.75 10.81 22.12
C TYR A 197 13.99 9.98 20.86
N VAL A 198 13.61 10.46 19.67
CA VAL A 198 13.56 9.62 18.46
C VAL A 198 14.44 10.20 17.34
N PRO A 199 15.36 9.42 16.75
CA PRO A 199 16.15 9.84 15.58
C PRO A 199 15.35 9.79 14.27
N VAL A 200 14.02 9.79 14.34
CA VAL A 200 13.14 9.77 13.17
C VAL A 200 12.76 11.20 12.87
N THR A 201 12.95 11.62 11.63
CA THR A 201 12.49 12.94 11.18
C THR A 201 11.03 12.80 10.73
N LEU A 202 10.15 13.65 11.27
CA LEU A 202 8.76 13.76 10.82
C LEU A 202 8.55 15.12 10.17
N LYS A 203 8.06 15.10 8.93
CA LYS A 203 7.81 16.30 8.12
C LYS A 203 6.33 16.50 7.88
N ILE A 204 5.87 17.73 8.03
CA ILE A 204 4.54 18.16 7.60
C ILE A 204 4.61 18.46 6.10
N GLN A 205 3.68 17.89 5.33
CA GLN A 205 3.58 18.09 3.89
C GLN A 205 2.19 18.64 3.55
N VAL A 206 2.12 19.65 2.70
CA VAL A 206 0.85 20.27 2.32
C VAL A 206 0.45 19.77 0.94
N LEU A 207 -0.75 19.21 0.83
CA LEU A 207 -1.32 18.69 -0.39
C LEU A 207 -2.74 19.25 -0.57
N PRO A 208 -2.90 20.37 -1.29
CA PRO A 208 -4.20 21.04 -1.48
C PRO A 208 -5.26 20.14 -2.13
N LEU A 209 -6.54 20.38 -1.78
CA LEU A 209 -7.69 19.63 -2.31
C LEU A 209 -7.92 19.86 -3.81
N ASP A 210 -7.49 21.01 -4.31
CA ASP A 210 -7.55 21.47 -5.70
C ASP A 210 -6.22 21.27 -6.43
N ALA A 211 -5.25 20.59 -5.83
CA ALA A 211 -3.97 20.33 -6.47
C ALA A 211 -4.14 19.47 -7.74
N PRO A 212 -3.33 19.71 -8.78
CA PRO A 212 -3.32 18.88 -9.97
C PRO A 212 -2.76 17.48 -9.69
N ASP A 213 -3.13 16.50 -10.51
CA ASP A 213 -2.72 15.10 -10.33
C ASP A 213 -1.20 14.93 -10.24
N ALA A 214 -0.45 15.70 -11.03
CA ALA A 214 1.02 15.69 -10.99
C ALA A 214 1.56 16.03 -9.59
N GLN A 215 0.97 17.02 -8.92
CA GLN A 215 1.37 17.41 -7.57
C GLN A 215 0.98 16.35 -6.53
N TYR A 216 -0.18 15.70 -6.67
CA TYR A 216 -0.53 14.55 -5.83
C TYR A 216 0.50 13.42 -5.96
N VAL A 217 0.84 13.06 -7.20
CA VAL A 217 1.80 11.99 -7.48
C VAL A 217 3.17 12.34 -6.93
N GLU A 218 3.65 13.56 -7.17
CA GLU A 218 4.93 14.04 -6.68
C GLU A 218 4.99 14.06 -5.15
N THR A 219 3.96 14.60 -4.49
CA THR A 219 3.90 14.72 -3.03
C THR A 219 3.88 13.34 -2.38
N LEU A 220 3.03 12.42 -2.86
CA LEU A 220 2.94 11.07 -2.32
C LEU A 220 4.24 10.28 -2.57
N ALA A 221 4.79 10.35 -3.77
CA ALA A 221 6.00 9.61 -4.14
C ALA A 221 7.27 10.11 -3.43
N ASN A 222 7.34 11.40 -3.08
CA ASN A 222 8.45 11.98 -2.31
C ASN A 222 8.16 12.10 -0.82
N SER A 223 7.07 11.52 -0.32
CA SER A 223 6.74 11.56 1.10
C SER A 223 7.68 10.67 1.94
N ASP A 224 7.65 10.81 3.26
CA ASP A 224 8.46 9.95 4.14
C ASP A 224 7.75 8.61 4.44
N ILE A 225 6.56 8.38 3.86
CA ILE A 225 5.78 7.15 4.04
C ILE A 225 6.60 5.95 3.52
N TYR A 226 6.90 5.02 4.41
CA TYR A 226 7.71 3.82 4.22
C TYR A 226 9.13 4.10 3.70
N GLU A 227 9.74 5.21 4.13
CA GLU A 227 11.13 5.55 3.79
C GLU A 227 12.13 4.42 4.14
N GLU A 228 11.93 3.74 5.26
CA GLU A 228 12.74 2.62 5.74
C GLU A 228 12.73 1.41 4.80
N SER A 229 11.66 1.23 4.03
CA SER A 229 11.53 0.14 3.07
C SER A 229 12.36 0.36 1.80
N ARG A 230 12.88 1.58 1.60
CA ARG A 230 13.70 1.96 0.44
C ARG A 230 13.04 1.55 -0.88
N PHE A 231 11.75 1.82 -0.99
CA PHE A 231 11.05 1.63 -2.25
C PHE A 231 11.65 2.53 -3.32
N ASP A 232 11.85 1.97 -4.51
CA ASP A 232 12.28 2.74 -5.65
C ASP A 232 11.27 3.83 -6.00
N ILE A 233 11.77 4.99 -6.41
CA ILE A 233 10.94 6.17 -6.70
C ILE A 233 9.95 5.88 -7.84
N GLU A 234 10.33 5.07 -8.83
CA GLU A 234 9.41 4.69 -9.91
C GLU A 234 8.23 3.87 -9.40
N PHE A 235 8.47 2.92 -8.49
CA PHE A 235 7.40 2.14 -7.86
C PHE A 235 6.45 3.05 -7.07
N ARG A 236 7.01 4.01 -6.33
CA ARG A 236 6.24 5.00 -5.57
C ARG A 236 5.39 5.88 -6.47
N GLN A 237 5.95 6.37 -7.59
CA GLN A 237 5.24 7.17 -8.58
C GLN A 237 4.15 6.37 -9.29
N LYS A 238 4.43 5.14 -9.74
CA LYS A 238 3.43 4.26 -10.38
C LYS A 238 2.24 3.98 -9.46
N THR A 239 2.53 3.66 -8.19
CA THR A 239 1.50 3.46 -7.16
C THR A 239 0.65 4.71 -6.93
N ALA A 240 1.29 5.87 -6.74
CA ALA A 240 0.59 7.14 -6.53
C ALA A 240 -0.27 7.52 -7.75
N ASN A 241 0.28 7.41 -8.95
CA ASN A 241 -0.40 7.73 -10.21
C ASN A 241 -1.68 6.92 -10.39
N TYR A 242 -1.61 5.61 -10.17
CA TYR A 242 -2.79 4.76 -10.24
C TYR A 242 -3.88 5.19 -9.24
N ILE A 243 -3.50 5.43 -7.98
CA ILE A 243 -4.47 5.77 -6.92
C ILE A 243 -5.17 7.09 -7.23
N VAL A 244 -4.41 8.10 -7.66
CA VAL A 244 -4.93 9.41 -8.05
C VAL A 244 -5.87 9.28 -9.24
N GLN A 245 -5.47 8.55 -10.30
CA GLN A 245 -6.33 8.32 -11.46
C GLN A 245 -7.64 7.60 -11.10
N GLN A 246 -7.59 6.58 -10.25
CA GLN A 246 -8.80 5.89 -9.78
C GLN A 246 -9.69 6.82 -8.95
N ALA A 247 -9.11 7.66 -8.10
CA ALA A 247 -9.88 8.64 -7.34
C ALA A 247 -10.53 9.68 -8.27
N ARG A 248 -9.83 10.16 -9.29
CA ARG A 248 -10.38 11.08 -10.30
C ARG A 248 -11.51 10.47 -11.10
N GLN A 249 -11.37 9.23 -11.53
CA GLN A 249 -12.43 8.52 -12.25
C GLN A 249 -13.71 8.41 -11.40
N ARG A 250 -13.57 8.12 -10.10
CA ARG A 250 -14.71 8.08 -9.17
C ARG A 250 -15.31 9.47 -8.96
N HIS A 251 -14.47 10.47 -8.71
CA HIS A 251 -14.91 11.84 -8.47
C HIS A 251 -15.68 12.41 -9.66
N ALA A 252 -15.14 12.26 -10.88
CA ALA A 252 -15.77 12.73 -12.11
C ALA A 252 -17.11 12.03 -12.41
N SER A 253 -17.33 10.83 -11.88
CA SER A 253 -18.62 10.12 -12.01
C SER A 253 -19.71 10.67 -11.10
N GLN A 254 -19.33 11.39 -10.04
CA GLN A 254 -20.23 11.89 -9.01
C GLN A 254 -20.36 13.41 -9.01
N PHE A 255 -19.29 14.12 -9.38
CA PHE A 255 -19.17 15.56 -9.28
C PHE A 255 -18.62 16.17 -10.57
N GLN A 256 -19.04 17.40 -10.88
CA GLN A 256 -18.54 18.15 -12.04
C GLN A 256 -17.32 19.02 -11.73
N HIS A 257 -17.01 19.24 -10.46
CA HIS A 257 -15.89 20.07 -10.03
C HIS A 257 -14.58 19.26 -10.04
N GLN A 258 -13.44 19.94 -10.05
CA GLN A 258 -12.12 19.29 -10.01
C GLN A 258 -11.53 19.19 -8.59
N THR A 259 -12.16 19.84 -7.61
CA THR A 259 -11.67 19.85 -6.23
C THR A 259 -12.21 18.63 -5.49
N PHE A 260 -11.32 17.85 -4.89
CA PHE A 260 -11.74 16.72 -4.07
C PHE A 260 -12.39 17.19 -2.77
N MET A 261 -13.39 16.43 -2.30
CA MET A 261 -13.86 16.56 -0.93
C MET A 261 -12.77 16.06 0.04
N LYS A 262 -12.77 16.57 1.28
CA LYS A 262 -11.74 16.23 2.25
C LYS A 262 -11.62 14.73 2.54
N TYR A 263 -12.75 14.02 2.58
CA TYR A 263 -12.77 12.57 2.74
C TYR A 263 -12.25 11.81 1.51
N GLU A 264 -12.39 12.34 0.29
CA GLU A 264 -11.82 11.75 -0.92
C GLU A 264 -10.30 11.95 -0.95
N TRP A 265 -9.85 13.15 -0.62
CA TRP A 265 -8.43 13.48 -0.45
C TRP A 265 -7.78 12.56 0.58
N ARG A 266 -8.42 12.37 1.74
CA ARG A 266 -7.89 11.50 2.79
C ARG A 266 -7.82 10.05 2.30
N ASN A 267 -8.84 9.59 1.61
CA ASN A 267 -8.88 8.25 1.02
C ASN A 267 -7.75 8.03 0.00
N ILE A 268 -7.34 9.05 -0.76
CA ILE A 268 -6.16 8.95 -1.65
C ILE A 268 -4.90 8.67 -0.83
N VAL A 269 -4.65 9.44 0.22
CA VAL A 269 -3.47 9.29 1.09
C VAL A 269 -3.47 7.92 1.79
N GLU A 270 -4.61 7.50 2.35
CA GLU A 270 -4.73 6.21 3.05
C GLU A 270 -4.56 5.02 2.10
N ASN A 271 -5.09 5.10 0.87
CA ASN A 271 -4.87 4.05 -0.12
C ASN A 271 -3.40 3.97 -0.53
N TYR A 272 -2.70 5.10 -0.61
CA TYR A 272 -1.28 5.12 -0.91
C TYR A 272 -0.48 4.44 0.20
N LEU A 273 -0.73 4.84 1.46
CA LEU A 273 -0.17 4.20 2.65
C LEU A 273 -0.41 2.69 2.63
N LEU A 274 -1.65 2.26 2.37
CA LEU A 274 -2.02 0.86 2.38
C LEU A 274 -1.29 0.03 1.31
N ASN A 275 -1.19 0.53 0.08
CA ASN A 275 -0.48 -0.18 -0.97
C ASN A 275 1.00 -0.35 -0.64
N LEU A 276 1.65 0.69 -0.09
CA LEU A 276 3.04 0.59 0.37
C LEU A 276 3.20 -0.41 1.53
N ALA A 277 2.26 -0.43 2.48
CA ALA A 277 2.29 -1.36 3.60
C ALA A 277 2.17 -2.82 3.16
N ILE A 278 1.24 -3.10 2.23
CA ILE A 278 1.05 -4.43 1.65
C ILE A 278 2.33 -4.89 0.94
N GLU A 279 2.93 -4.03 0.13
CA GLU A 279 4.17 -4.34 -0.57
C GLU A 279 5.32 -4.60 0.42
N ASN A 280 5.46 -3.78 1.46
CA ASN A 280 6.49 -3.96 2.50
C ASN A 280 6.34 -5.32 3.19
N GLN A 281 5.11 -5.67 3.57
CA GLN A 281 4.79 -6.95 4.17
C GLN A 281 5.11 -8.12 3.23
N CYS A 282 4.72 -8.02 1.95
CA CYS A 282 5.00 -9.05 0.95
C CYS A 282 6.49 -9.26 0.76
N ARG A 283 7.29 -8.20 0.60
CA ARG A 283 8.75 -8.28 0.48
C ARG A 283 9.39 -8.95 1.69
N TYR A 284 8.93 -8.59 2.88
CA TYR A 284 9.43 -9.17 4.12
C TYR A 284 9.13 -10.68 4.21
N GLU A 285 7.87 -11.08 4.04
CA GLU A 285 7.46 -12.49 4.11
C GLU A 285 8.12 -13.33 3.03
N PHE A 286 8.25 -12.79 1.81
CA PHE A 286 8.96 -13.44 0.72
C PHE A 286 10.42 -13.70 1.09
N LYS A 287 11.13 -12.70 1.63
CA LYS A 287 12.52 -12.84 2.09
C LYS A 287 12.64 -13.88 3.19
N GLN A 288 11.70 -13.92 4.14
CA GLN A 288 11.67 -14.92 5.20
C GLN A 288 11.48 -16.33 4.66
N LYS A 289 10.50 -16.54 3.76
CA LYS A 289 10.27 -17.85 3.13
C LYS A 289 11.47 -18.33 2.32
N VAL A 290 12.05 -17.46 1.49
CA VAL A 290 13.25 -17.80 0.69
C VAL A 290 14.44 -18.10 1.60
N SER A 291 14.66 -17.31 2.66
CA SER A 291 15.73 -17.57 3.62
C SER A 291 15.51 -18.88 4.39
N GLY A 292 14.26 -19.20 4.76
CA GLY A 292 13.89 -20.44 5.43
C GLY A 292 14.19 -21.66 4.55
N LEU A 293 13.80 -21.59 3.27
CA LEU A 293 14.10 -22.64 2.29
C LEU A 293 15.60 -22.87 2.11
N LYS A 294 16.40 -21.79 2.03
CA LYS A 294 17.88 -21.89 1.94
C LYS A 294 18.48 -22.55 3.19
N LYS A 295 18.03 -22.17 4.39
CA LYS A 295 18.50 -22.76 5.65
C LYS A 295 18.13 -24.25 5.77
N ALA A 296 16.89 -24.62 5.43
CA ALA A 296 16.43 -26.00 5.47
C ALA A 296 17.19 -26.89 4.48
N LYS A 297 17.51 -26.38 3.28
CA LYS A 297 18.38 -27.06 2.30
C LYS A 297 19.76 -27.38 2.89
N ASN A 298 20.36 -26.42 3.59
CA ASN A 298 21.70 -26.59 4.17
C ASN A 298 21.72 -27.53 5.39
N GLN A 299 20.63 -27.60 6.15
CA GLN A 299 20.54 -28.40 7.38
C GLN A 299 19.93 -29.80 7.16
N GLY A 300 19.48 -30.12 5.94
CA GLY A 300 18.83 -31.40 5.64
C GLY A 300 17.47 -31.60 6.34
N ILE A 301 16.89 -30.53 6.91
CA ILE A 301 15.63 -30.60 7.65
C ILE A 301 14.48 -30.72 6.66
N ARG A 302 13.73 -31.82 6.73
CA ARG A 302 12.50 -32.02 5.96
C ARG A 302 11.34 -31.26 6.61
N GLY A 303 11.06 -30.07 6.12
CA GLY A 303 9.80 -29.36 6.42
C GLY A 303 8.61 -30.04 5.75
N ASP A 304 7.43 -29.99 6.37
CA ASP A 304 6.23 -30.68 5.91
C ASP A 304 5.49 -29.99 4.75
N GLU A 305 5.84 -28.73 4.45
CA GLU A 305 5.24 -27.95 3.36
C GLU A 305 5.50 -28.57 1.98
N VAL A 306 4.46 -28.57 1.12
CA VAL A 306 4.50 -29.16 -0.23
C VAL A 306 5.60 -28.54 -1.10
N LEU A 307 5.83 -27.23 -0.97
CA LEU A 307 6.93 -26.51 -1.63
C LEU A 307 8.30 -26.93 -1.10
N TYR A 308 8.45 -27.10 0.22
CA TYR A 308 9.67 -27.63 0.83
C TYR A 308 9.98 -29.03 0.30
N LYS A 309 8.98 -29.91 0.21
CA LYS A 309 9.15 -31.26 -0.36
C LYS A 309 9.58 -31.23 -1.82
N LYS A 310 9.07 -30.29 -2.64
CA LYS A 310 9.50 -30.11 -4.05
C LYS A 310 10.94 -29.58 -4.17
N VAL A 311 11.31 -28.58 -3.37
CA VAL A 311 12.66 -27.97 -3.38
C VAL A 311 13.71 -28.94 -2.85
N LEU A 312 13.42 -29.64 -1.75
CA LEU A 312 14.34 -30.62 -1.14
C LEU A 312 14.46 -31.92 -1.95
N LYS A 313 13.37 -32.47 -2.50
CA LYS A 313 13.43 -33.74 -3.26
C LYS A 313 14.28 -33.63 -4.52
N ASN A 314 14.25 -32.49 -5.18
CA ASN A 314 14.84 -32.39 -6.51
C ASN A 314 16.24 -31.75 -6.53
N ARG A 315 16.81 -31.38 -5.36
CA ARG A 315 18.03 -30.53 -5.28
C ARG A 315 17.94 -29.24 -6.13
N ILE A 316 16.72 -28.85 -6.53
CA ILE A 316 16.48 -27.78 -7.48
C ILE A 316 17.00 -26.48 -6.88
N GLU A 317 17.84 -25.78 -7.63
CA GLU A 317 18.18 -24.39 -7.39
C GLU A 317 16.89 -23.58 -7.29
N LEU A 318 16.86 -22.52 -6.48
CA LEU A 318 15.66 -21.70 -6.36
C LEU A 318 15.46 -20.94 -7.68
N THR A 319 14.79 -21.58 -8.64
CA THR A 319 14.51 -21.02 -9.97
C THR A 319 13.56 -19.85 -9.83
N ASP A 320 13.57 -18.95 -10.81
CA ASP A 320 12.71 -17.77 -10.79
C ASP A 320 11.22 -18.13 -10.83
N GLU A 321 10.87 -19.26 -11.45
CA GLU A 321 9.51 -19.82 -11.41
C GLU A 321 9.08 -20.19 -9.98
N VAL A 322 9.95 -20.83 -9.21
CA VAL A 322 9.65 -21.17 -7.80
C VAL A 322 9.56 -19.90 -6.95
N LYS A 323 10.46 -18.93 -7.16
CA LYS A 323 10.38 -17.62 -6.48
C LYS A 323 9.06 -16.93 -6.82
N PHE A 324 8.64 -16.94 -8.07
CA PHE A 324 7.38 -16.35 -8.50
C PHE A 324 6.17 -17.02 -7.83
N GLN A 325 6.16 -18.35 -7.72
CA GLN A 325 5.11 -19.07 -6.98
C GLN A 325 5.08 -18.70 -5.50
N ILE A 326 6.24 -18.63 -4.83
CA ILE A 326 6.34 -18.20 -3.43
C ILE A 326 5.81 -16.76 -3.28
N TRP A 327 6.17 -15.87 -4.21
CA TRP A 327 5.68 -14.50 -4.22
C TRP A 327 4.15 -14.43 -4.33
N GLN A 328 3.55 -15.18 -5.27
CA GLN A 328 2.10 -15.24 -5.41
C GLN A 328 1.41 -15.79 -4.16
N GLU A 329 1.98 -16.80 -3.51
CA GLU A 329 1.45 -17.34 -2.26
C GLU A 329 1.52 -16.33 -1.11
N VAL A 330 2.64 -15.61 -1.01
CA VAL A 330 2.80 -14.52 -0.02
C VAL A 330 1.76 -13.44 -0.23
N GLN A 331 1.61 -12.94 -1.47
CA GLN A 331 0.60 -11.93 -1.78
C GLN A 331 -0.80 -12.41 -1.38
N LYS A 332 -1.20 -13.61 -1.79
CA LYS A 332 -2.50 -14.20 -1.41
C LYS A 332 -2.67 -14.29 0.11
N SER A 333 -1.63 -14.68 0.84
CA SER A 333 -1.63 -14.77 2.30
C SER A 333 -1.84 -13.40 2.94
N VAL A 334 -1.09 -12.39 2.52
CA VAL A 334 -1.19 -11.02 3.02
C VAL A 334 -2.59 -10.45 2.76
N TYR A 335 -3.13 -10.59 1.55
CA TYR A 335 -4.48 -10.13 1.23
C TYR A 335 -5.55 -10.83 2.08
N LYS A 336 -5.44 -12.16 2.24
CA LYS A 336 -6.37 -12.92 3.08
C LYS A 336 -6.34 -12.45 4.54
N SER A 337 -5.16 -12.12 5.06
CA SER A 337 -5.00 -11.63 6.43
C SER A 337 -5.71 -10.29 6.67
N LEU A 338 -5.80 -9.46 5.62
CA LEU A 338 -6.50 -8.17 5.67
C LEU A 338 -8.03 -8.28 5.56
N GLU A 339 -8.56 -9.40 5.06
CA GLU A 339 -10.00 -9.67 5.05
C GLU A 339 -10.49 -10.19 6.41
N SER A 340 -9.60 -10.81 7.19
CA SER A 340 -9.90 -11.38 8.50
C SER A 340 -9.71 -10.44 9.68
N ALA A 341 -9.17 -9.23 9.44
CA ALA A 341 -8.94 -8.18 10.42
C ALA A 341 -9.99 -7.08 10.29
#